data_AF-A0A925ZQ30-F1
#
_entry.id   AF-A0A925ZQ30-F1
#
_cell.length_a   1.000
_cell.length_b   1.000
_cell.length_c   1.000
_cell.angle_alpha   90.00
_cell.angle_beta   90.00
_cell.angle_gamma   90.00
#
_symmetry.space_group_name_H-M   'P 1'
#
loop_
_entity.id
_entity.type
_entity.pdbx_description
1 polymer ?
#
loop_
_entity_poly.entity_id
_entity_poly.type
_entity_poly.pdbx_seq_one_letter_code
_entity_poly.pdbx_strand_id
1 'polypeptide(L)'
;DLSIYSNVQSAGPLLEVRDQHSGQTVAHVDRLWLGHEIVTLEGRPVSVEWSDGAAVWVTRAPSSDAAERPLYRSARQMLSYDLARALPTQLGLHAGAAPFVATSGGWLWFHFLGACYGLALLDLLRYRVPATATGAPGLALHLPDPPAAPPELSEPQVVQYLRDRYRQYEPMLELGPFQQMLPVSLRRRSVVEQFDVPRFLRAVAALQPLVAPEALSDDLTLLVALA
;
A
#
# COMPACT_ATOMS: atom_id res chain seq x y z
N ASP A 1 25.47 6.45 17.26
CA ASP A 1 25.54 6.15 15.81
C ASP A 1 26.53 5.05 15.54
N LEU A 2 26.05 3.81 15.42
CA LEU A 2 26.89 2.65 15.13
C LEU A 2 26.12 1.73 14.16
N SER A 3 26.71 1.57 12.97
CA SER A 3 26.22 0.76 11.86
C SER A 3 26.75 -0.68 11.97
N ILE A 4 25.88 -1.67 11.84
CA ILE A 4 26.26 -3.09 11.78
C ILE A 4 26.74 -3.40 10.35
N TYR A 5 28.01 -3.79 10.22
CA TYR A 5 28.57 -4.27 8.95
C TYR A 5 28.06 -5.68 8.63
N SER A 6 27.18 -5.79 7.63
CA SER A 6 26.88 -7.05 6.95
C SER A 6 27.83 -7.20 5.75
N ASN A 7 28.57 -8.31 5.68
CA ASN A 7 29.49 -8.63 4.56
C ASN A 7 28.76 -9.08 3.27
N VAL A 8 27.43 -8.90 3.21
CA VAL A 8 26.66 -9.05 1.98
C VAL A 8 26.28 -7.65 1.52
N GLN A 9 26.84 -7.20 0.40
CA GLN A 9 26.45 -5.93 -0.23
C GLN A 9 24.98 -6.01 -0.62
N SER A 10 24.14 -5.53 0.28
CA SER A 10 22.73 -5.27 0.06
C SER A 10 22.60 -3.94 -0.68
N ALA A 11 22.28 -3.98 -1.96
CA ALA A 11 22.03 -2.78 -2.76
C ALA A 11 20.60 -2.23 -2.58
N GLY A 12 19.85 -2.71 -1.59
CA GLY A 12 18.45 -2.34 -1.35
C GLY A 12 18.26 -1.42 -0.14
N PRO A 13 17.11 -0.72 -0.04
CA PRO A 13 16.78 0.05 1.15
C PRO A 13 16.69 -0.86 2.38
N LEU A 14 17.42 -0.50 3.44
CA LEU A 14 17.36 -1.17 4.73
C LEU A 14 15.99 -0.98 5.38
N LEU A 15 15.54 -2.01 6.07
CA LEU A 15 14.29 -2.07 6.81
C LEU A 15 14.55 -1.65 8.26
N GLU A 16 13.70 -0.79 8.82
CA GLU A 16 13.83 -0.43 10.24
C GLU A 16 13.35 -1.57 11.14
N VAL A 17 14.04 -1.81 12.24
CA VAL A 17 13.57 -2.71 13.29
C VAL A 17 13.25 -1.87 14.51
N ARG A 18 12.02 -1.99 15.02
CA ARG A 18 11.51 -1.19 16.14
C ARG A 18 11.10 -2.09 17.29
N ASP A 19 11.35 -1.64 18.51
CA ASP A 19 10.78 -2.31 19.69
C ASP A 19 9.27 -2.07 19.74
N GLN A 20 8.49 -3.15 19.93
CA GLN A 20 7.02 -3.11 19.88
C GLN A 20 6.39 -2.19 20.94
N HIS A 21 7.02 -2.03 22.10
CA HIS A 21 6.43 -1.30 23.22
C HIS A 21 6.81 0.18 23.21
N SER A 22 8.05 0.48 22.83
CA SER A 22 8.58 1.85 22.83
C SER A 22 8.52 2.53 21.47
N GLY A 23 8.36 1.78 20.38
CA GLY A 23 8.40 2.28 19.01
C GLY A 23 9.78 2.78 18.57
N GLN A 24 10.80 2.68 19.42
CA GLN A 24 12.15 3.12 19.11
C GLN A 24 12.82 2.20 18.10
N THR A 25 13.50 2.78 17.12
CA THR A 25 14.32 2.03 16.17
C THR A 25 15.53 1.46 16.90
N VAL A 26 15.59 0.13 16.96
CA VAL A 26 16.65 -0.64 17.62
C VAL A 26 17.70 -1.15 16.63
N ALA A 27 17.35 -1.29 15.34
CA ALA A 27 18.29 -1.69 14.30
C ALA A 27 17.80 -1.31 12.89
N HIS A 28 18.67 -1.45 11.89
CA HIS A 28 18.31 -1.46 10.47
C HIS A 28 18.84 -2.76 9.85
N VAL A 29 17.99 -3.49 9.12
CA VAL A 29 18.31 -4.82 8.60
C VAL A 29 17.99 -4.93 7.11
N ASP A 30 18.55 -5.94 6.46
CA ASP A 30 18.18 -6.25 5.08
C ASP A 30 16.72 -6.76 5.00
N ARG A 31 16.01 -6.44 3.92
CA ARG A 31 14.68 -7.00 3.64
C ARG A 31 14.63 -8.52 3.57
N LEU A 32 15.76 -9.19 3.36
CA LEU A 32 15.88 -10.65 3.49
C LEU A 32 15.48 -11.17 4.89
N TRP A 33 15.41 -10.29 5.89
CA TRP A 33 14.94 -10.61 7.24
C TRP A 33 13.41 -10.73 7.32
N LEU A 34 12.67 -10.20 6.33
CA LEU A 34 11.23 -10.39 6.19
C LEU A 34 10.94 -11.86 5.85
N GLY A 35 10.72 -12.67 6.88
CA GLY A 35 10.45 -14.10 6.71
C GLY A 35 10.80 -14.94 7.92
N HIS A 36 11.71 -14.47 8.77
CA HIS A 36 12.12 -15.18 9.99
C HIS A 36 11.23 -14.83 11.18
N GLU A 37 10.85 -15.83 11.97
CA GLU A 37 10.03 -15.67 13.18
C GLU A 37 10.84 -15.16 14.38
N ILE A 38 12.09 -15.60 14.44
CA ILE A 38 13.08 -15.17 15.43
C ILE A 38 14.30 -14.67 14.68
N VAL A 39 14.78 -13.52 15.11
CA VAL A 39 16.01 -12.93 14.60
C VAL A 39 16.92 -12.60 15.76
N THR A 40 18.23 -12.66 15.50
CA THR A 40 19.22 -12.37 16.53
C THR A 40 19.73 -10.95 16.33
N LEU A 41 19.37 -10.06 17.25
CA LEU A 41 19.89 -8.70 17.31
C LEU A 41 20.90 -8.63 18.45
N GLU A 42 22.16 -8.28 18.14
CA GLU A 42 23.23 -8.15 19.13
C GLU A 42 23.42 -9.42 19.99
N GLY A 43 23.27 -10.60 19.40
CA GLY A 43 23.37 -11.88 20.12
C GLY A 43 22.15 -12.22 20.99
N ARG A 44 21.09 -11.42 20.94
CA ARG A 44 19.83 -11.66 21.66
C ARG A 44 18.73 -12.08 20.69
N PRO A 45 18.03 -13.20 20.94
CA PRO A 45 16.86 -13.56 20.14
C PRO A 45 15.74 -12.56 20.42
N VAL A 46 15.16 -12.04 19.34
CA VAL A 46 13.96 -11.22 19.36
C VAL A 46 12.91 -11.90 18.48
N SER A 47 11.66 -11.87 18.93
CA SER A 47 10.52 -12.38 18.19
C SER A 47 9.96 -11.27 17.31
N VAL A 48 9.74 -11.57 16.04
CA VAL A 48 9.09 -10.65 15.11
C VAL A 48 7.59 -10.74 15.30
N GLU A 49 6.96 -9.71 15.86
CA GLU A 49 5.51 -9.73 16.11
C GLU A 49 4.72 -9.43 14.83
N TRP A 50 5.13 -8.38 14.10
CA TRP A 50 4.54 -7.99 12.83
C TRP A 50 5.49 -7.09 12.01
N SER A 51 5.14 -6.86 10.75
CA SER A 51 5.93 -6.02 9.83
C SER A 51 5.00 -5.28 8.87
N ASP A 52 5.35 -4.05 8.50
CA ASP A 52 4.58 -3.25 7.53
C ASP A 52 5.27 -3.12 6.15
N GLY A 53 6.44 -3.74 5.98
CA GLY A 53 7.25 -3.69 4.75
C GLY A 53 8.21 -2.49 4.67
N ALA A 54 8.10 -1.52 5.58
CA ALA A 54 9.07 -0.45 5.81
C ALA A 54 9.82 -0.65 7.14
N ALA A 55 9.15 -1.23 8.14
CA ALA A 55 9.68 -1.60 9.43
C ALA A 55 9.15 -2.96 9.91
N VAL A 56 9.87 -3.52 10.87
CA VAL A 56 9.53 -4.74 11.61
C VAL A 56 9.49 -4.40 13.08
N TRP A 57 8.43 -4.83 13.76
CA TRP A 57 8.30 -4.65 15.19
C TRP A 57 8.62 -5.94 15.92
N VAL A 58 9.48 -5.83 16.92
CA VAL A 58 10.01 -6.97 17.66
C VAL A 58 9.77 -6.84 19.15
N THR A 59 9.63 -7.99 19.80
CA THR A 59 9.64 -8.13 21.26
C THR A 59 10.84 -8.99 21.66
N ARG A 60 11.31 -8.84 22.90
CA ARG A 60 12.31 -9.77 23.43
C ARG A 60 11.68 -11.15 23.54
N ALA A 61 12.27 -12.13 22.87
CA ALA A 61 11.80 -13.51 22.98
C ALA A 61 12.08 -14.00 24.42
N PRO A 62 11.07 -14.50 25.17
CA PRO A 62 11.34 -15.25 26.39
C PRO A 62 12.11 -16.52 26.03
N SER A 63 13.12 -16.88 26.84
CA SER A 63 14.08 -17.95 26.54
C SER A 63 13.52 -19.38 26.63
N SER A 64 12.23 -19.59 26.41
CA SER A 64 11.59 -20.90 26.52
C SER A 64 10.49 -21.07 25.47
N ASP A 65 10.63 -22.11 24.65
CA ASP A 65 9.67 -22.64 23.66
C ASP A 65 9.03 -21.62 22.70
N ALA A 66 9.79 -21.34 21.65
CA ALA A 66 9.38 -20.57 20.48
C ALA A 66 8.40 -21.31 19.55
N ALA A 67 8.03 -22.56 19.83
CA ALA A 67 7.42 -23.44 18.83
C ALA A 67 5.89 -23.30 18.66
N GLU A 68 5.19 -22.48 19.45
CA GLU A 68 3.71 -22.54 19.49
C GLU A 68 2.97 -21.20 19.30
N ARG A 69 3.65 -20.08 19.01
CA ARG A 69 2.94 -18.80 18.83
C ARG A 69 2.74 -18.46 17.36
N PRO A 70 1.50 -18.52 16.83
CA PRO A 70 1.23 -18.08 15.47
C PRO A 70 1.50 -16.58 15.37
N LEU A 71 2.45 -16.21 14.50
CA LEU A 71 2.70 -14.82 14.17
C LEU A 71 1.56 -14.26 13.33
N TYR A 72 0.85 -13.28 13.90
CA TYR A 72 -0.07 -12.44 13.15
C TYR A 72 0.74 -11.45 12.31
N ARG A 73 1.23 -11.92 11.16
CA ARG A 73 1.70 -11.04 10.07
C ARG A 73 0.49 -10.35 9.46
N SER A 74 -0.02 -9.31 10.11
CA SER A 74 -0.81 -8.35 9.38
C SER A 74 0.17 -7.62 8.47
N ALA A 75 0.28 -8.05 7.21
CA ALA A 75 0.50 -7.09 6.14
C ALA A 75 -0.43 -5.92 6.43
N ARG A 76 0.01 -4.66 6.29
CA ARG A 76 -0.87 -3.48 6.45
C ARG A 76 -2.24 -3.87 5.94
N GLN A 77 -3.28 -3.84 6.79
CA GLN A 77 -4.61 -4.23 6.34
C GLN A 77 -4.93 -3.30 5.18
N MET A 78 -4.75 -3.83 3.99
CA MET A 78 -4.84 -3.04 2.79
C MET A 78 -6.29 -2.67 2.69
N LEU A 79 -6.56 -1.38 2.59
CA LEU A 79 -7.91 -0.92 2.37
C LEU A 79 -8.43 -1.61 1.10
N SER A 80 -9.34 -2.55 1.27
CA SER A 80 -9.89 -3.32 0.14
C SER A 80 -10.73 -2.38 -0.73
N TYR A 81 -10.87 -2.74 -2.00
CA TYR A 81 -11.73 -1.98 -2.91
C TYR A 81 -13.16 -1.90 -2.37
N ASP A 82 -13.73 -3.01 -1.88
CA ASP A 82 -15.10 -3.04 -1.39
C ASP A 82 -15.32 -2.18 -0.15
N LEU A 83 -14.36 -2.19 0.79
CA LEU A 83 -14.43 -1.31 1.97
C LEU A 83 -14.26 0.15 1.57
N ALA A 84 -13.30 0.48 0.70
CA ALA A 84 -13.11 1.84 0.20
C ALA A 84 -14.38 2.37 -0.46
N ARG A 85 -15.03 1.57 -1.29
CA ARG A 85 -16.25 1.93 -2.03
C ARG A 85 -17.48 2.12 -1.14
N ALA A 86 -17.48 1.59 0.08
CA ALA A 86 -18.56 1.80 1.04
C ALA A 86 -18.45 3.16 1.77
N LEU A 87 -17.24 3.73 1.87
CA LEU A 87 -16.99 4.97 2.63
C LEU A 87 -17.74 6.20 2.10
N PRO A 88 -17.83 6.48 0.78
CA PRO A 88 -18.53 7.66 0.29
C PRO A 88 -19.96 7.76 0.80
N THR A 89 -20.70 6.64 0.81
CA THR A 89 -22.09 6.61 1.27
C THR A 89 -22.22 6.93 2.76
N GLN A 90 -21.25 6.49 3.58
CA GLN A 90 -21.21 6.82 5.02
C GLN A 90 -20.94 8.32 5.26
N LEU A 91 -20.29 8.98 4.29
CA LEU A 91 -20.05 10.42 4.26
C LEU A 91 -21.18 11.20 3.58
N GLY A 92 -22.30 10.56 3.24
CA GLY A 92 -23.43 11.20 2.55
C GLY A 92 -23.21 11.49 1.07
N LEU A 93 -22.14 10.95 0.47
CA LEU A 93 -21.88 11.06 -0.96
C LEU A 93 -22.57 9.92 -1.73
N HIS A 94 -22.94 10.18 -2.98
CA HIS A 94 -23.50 9.14 -3.85
C HIS A 94 -22.40 8.17 -4.34
N ALA A 95 -22.83 6.97 -4.74
CA ALA A 95 -21.92 5.97 -5.29
C ALA A 95 -21.21 6.50 -6.56
N GLY A 96 -19.88 6.49 -6.56
CA GLY A 96 -19.08 7.00 -7.68
C GLY A 96 -18.61 8.43 -7.52
N ALA A 97 -19.13 9.18 -6.53
CA ALA A 97 -18.61 10.50 -6.18
C ALA A 97 -17.09 10.45 -5.97
N ALA A 98 -16.37 11.34 -6.66
CA ALA A 98 -14.92 11.46 -6.56
C ALA A 98 -14.55 12.92 -6.25
N PRO A 99 -14.77 13.36 -4.98
CA PRO A 99 -14.68 14.76 -4.62
C PRO A 99 -13.25 15.30 -4.66
N PHE A 100 -13.14 16.57 -5.03
CA PHE A 100 -11.94 17.39 -4.92
C PHE A 100 -12.02 18.29 -3.69
N VAL A 101 -11.00 18.25 -2.85
CA VAL A 101 -10.81 19.17 -1.72
C VAL A 101 -9.61 20.05 -2.03
N ALA A 102 -9.81 21.37 -2.01
CA ALA A 102 -8.72 22.32 -2.20
C ALA A 102 -7.81 22.34 -0.97
N THR A 103 -6.51 22.43 -1.19
CA THR A 103 -5.49 22.55 -0.14
C THR A 103 -4.50 23.66 -0.51
N SER A 104 -3.61 24.04 0.40
CA SER A 104 -2.57 25.04 0.10
C SER A 104 -1.59 24.60 -0.99
N GLY A 105 -1.47 23.30 -1.27
CA GLY A 105 -0.50 22.72 -2.21
C GLY A 105 -1.10 22.22 -3.53
N GLY A 106 -2.41 22.33 -3.72
CA GLY A 106 -3.13 21.72 -4.84
C GLY A 106 -4.45 21.13 -4.38
N TRP A 107 -4.82 19.99 -4.96
CA TRP A 107 -6.12 19.34 -4.75
C TRP A 107 -5.95 17.91 -4.28
N LEU A 108 -6.72 17.54 -3.26
CA LEU A 108 -6.92 16.13 -2.90
C LEU A 108 -8.09 15.58 -3.72
N TRP A 109 -7.82 14.55 -4.52
CA TRP A 109 -8.83 13.84 -5.29
C TRP A 109 -9.15 12.51 -4.62
N PHE A 110 -10.33 12.42 -4.01
CA PHE A 110 -10.79 11.21 -3.32
C PHE A 110 -11.45 10.24 -4.31
N HIS A 111 -10.77 9.15 -4.63
CA HIS A 111 -11.23 8.16 -5.61
C HIS A 111 -11.82 6.88 -4.96
N PHE A 112 -11.51 6.61 -3.68
CA PHE A 112 -12.07 5.49 -2.92
C PHE A 112 -11.94 4.13 -3.64
N LEU A 113 -10.79 3.85 -4.23
CA LEU A 113 -10.56 2.62 -5.00
C LEU A 113 -9.88 1.51 -4.19
N GLY A 114 -9.55 1.78 -2.93
CA GLY A 114 -8.73 0.86 -2.14
C GLY A 114 -7.28 0.89 -2.58
N ALA A 115 -6.41 0.30 -1.76
CA ALA A 115 -4.96 0.48 -1.87
C ALA A 115 -4.38 -0.09 -3.17
N CYS A 116 -4.89 -1.22 -3.66
CA CYS A 116 -4.40 -1.85 -4.89
C CYS A 116 -4.69 -0.99 -6.13
N TYR A 117 -5.95 -0.60 -6.33
CA TYR A 117 -6.37 0.20 -7.48
C TYR A 117 -5.93 1.66 -7.37
N GLY A 118 -5.91 2.24 -6.16
CA GLY A 118 -5.41 3.59 -5.95
C GLY A 118 -3.95 3.75 -6.33
N LEU A 119 -3.10 2.76 -5.98
CA LEU A 119 -1.71 2.73 -6.41
C LEU A 119 -1.56 2.62 -7.93
N ALA A 120 -2.34 1.74 -8.57
CA ALA A 120 -2.32 1.61 -10.03
C ALA A 120 -2.76 2.91 -10.73
N LEU A 121 -3.83 3.54 -10.22
CA LEU A 121 -4.34 4.81 -10.72
C LEU A 121 -3.29 5.91 -10.60
N LEU A 122 -2.62 6.02 -9.44
CA LEU A 122 -1.55 7.00 -9.22
C LEU A 122 -0.43 6.85 -10.25
N ASP A 123 0.09 5.64 -10.43
CA ASP A 123 1.21 5.40 -11.34
C ASP A 123 0.80 5.62 -12.81
N LEU A 124 -0.42 5.25 -13.19
CA LEU A 124 -0.93 5.50 -14.54
C LEU A 124 -1.21 6.98 -14.81
N LEU A 125 -1.65 7.73 -13.80
CA LEU A 125 -1.87 9.18 -13.89
C LEU A 125 -0.58 9.97 -14.05
N ARG A 126 0.52 9.51 -13.43
CA ARG A 126 1.83 10.17 -13.47
C ARG A 126 2.39 10.36 -14.88
N TYR A 127 1.92 9.59 -15.86
CA TYR A 127 2.27 9.79 -17.26
C TYR A 127 1.59 11.01 -17.91
N ARG A 128 0.56 11.59 -17.27
CA ARG A 128 -0.25 12.70 -17.82
C ARG A 128 -0.25 13.94 -16.92
N VAL A 129 -0.25 13.75 -15.61
CA VAL A 129 -0.31 14.82 -14.62
C VAL A 129 0.68 14.51 -13.49
N PRO A 130 1.27 15.52 -12.82
CA PRO A 130 2.23 15.29 -11.74
C PRO A 130 1.51 14.90 -10.43
N ALA A 131 0.83 13.76 -10.45
CA ALA A 131 0.11 13.20 -9.31
C ALA A 131 1.08 12.65 -8.26
N THR A 132 0.79 12.93 -6.99
CA THR A 132 1.55 12.44 -5.83
C THR A 132 0.66 11.60 -4.91
N ALA A 133 1.28 10.65 -4.22
CA ALA A 133 0.57 9.86 -3.21
C ALA A 133 0.22 10.75 -2.00
N THR A 134 -0.90 10.43 -1.36
CA THR A 134 -1.20 10.89 -0.01
C THR A 134 -0.70 9.84 1.02
N GLY A 135 -0.93 10.06 2.32
CA GLY A 135 -0.75 9.02 3.34
C GLY A 135 -1.64 7.79 3.09
N ALA A 136 -2.79 8.03 2.44
CA ALA A 136 -3.82 7.05 2.14
C ALA A 136 -4.08 6.92 0.63
N PRO A 137 -3.15 6.38 -0.18
CA PRO A 137 -3.29 6.31 -1.64
C PRO A 137 -4.42 5.40 -2.11
N GLY A 138 -5.04 4.61 -1.21
CA GLY A 138 -6.27 3.87 -1.51
C GLY A 138 -7.54 4.71 -1.47
N LEU A 139 -7.46 5.89 -0.88
CA LEU A 139 -8.58 6.82 -0.68
C LEU A 139 -8.45 8.04 -1.57
N ALA A 140 -7.28 8.68 -1.57
CA ALA A 140 -7.08 9.93 -2.27
C ALA A 140 -5.66 10.09 -2.85
N LEU A 141 -5.58 10.88 -3.92
CA LEU A 141 -4.33 11.31 -4.54
C LEU A 141 -4.21 12.84 -4.44
N HIS A 142 -2.99 13.35 -4.45
CA HIS A 142 -2.75 14.78 -4.54
C HIS A 142 -2.41 15.16 -5.99
N LEU A 143 -3.09 16.19 -6.52
CA LEU A 143 -2.94 16.72 -7.87
C LEU A 143 -2.66 18.23 -7.82
N PRO A 144 -1.91 18.80 -8.77
CA PRO A 144 -1.75 20.26 -8.83
C PRO A 144 -3.08 20.95 -9.19
N ASP A 145 -3.86 20.35 -10.08
CA ASP A 145 -5.09 20.87 -10.66
C ASP A 145 -6.12 19.74 -10.76
N PRO A 146 -7.43 20.04 -10.62
CA PRO A 146 -8.48 19.04 -10.71
C PRO A 146 -8.74 18.70 -12.18
N PRO A 147 -8.64 17.42 -12.61
CA PRO A 147 -8.96 17.03 -13.97
C PRO A 147 -10.46 17.19 -14.24
N ALA A 148 -10.79 17.65 -15.44
CA ALA A 148 -12.18 17.80 -15.87
C ALA A 148 -12.93 16.46 -15.98
N ALA A 149 -12.20 15.37 -16.22
CA ALA A 149 -12.74 14.02 -16.33
C ALA A 149 -11.74 12.99 -15.79
N PRO A 150 -12.19 11.79 -15.38
CA PRO A 150 -11.29 10.68 -15.05
C PRO A 150 -10.37 10.34 -16.24
N PRO A 151 -9.19 9.74 -15.99
CA PRO A 151 -8.30 9.36 -17.07
C PRO A 151 -8.91 8.26 -17.93
N GLU A 152 -8.86 8.43 -19.25
CA GLU A 152 -9.14 7.34 -20.18
C GLU A 152 -7.99 6.33 -20.15
N LEU A 153 -8.24 5.15 -19.59
CA LEU A 153 -7.29 4.05 -19.49
C LEU A 153 -7.77 2.89 -20.35
N SER A 154 -6.86 2.28 -21.12
CA SER A 154 -7.17 1.11 -21.93
C SER A 154 -6.72 -0.18 -21.25
N GLU A 155 -7.43 -1.29 -21.50
CA GLU A 155 -7.03 -2.60 -20.98
C GLU A 155 -5.60 -3.01 -21.37
N PRO A 156 -5.16 -2.87 -22.64
CA PRO A 156 -3.78 -3.18 -23.01
C PRO A 156 -2.75 -2.38 -22.22
N GLN A 157 -3.03 -1.09 -21.95
CA GLN A 157 -2.15 -0.23 -21.16
C GLN A 157 -2.03 -0.73 -19.72
N VAL A 158 -3.15 -1.05 -19.06
CA VAL A 158 -3.16 -1.53 -17.67
C VAL A 158 -2.49 -2.90 -17.56
N VAL A 159 -2.79 -3.83 -18.48
CA VAL A 159 -2.17 -5.16 -18.51
C VAL A 159 -0.66 -5.05 -18.68
N GLN A 160 -0.19 -4.21 -19.59
CA GLN A 160 1.24 -4.01 -19.80
C GLN A 160 1.91 -3.41 -18.55
N TYR A 161 1.29 -2.38 -17.97
CA TYR A 161 1.76 -1.78 -16.72
C TYR A 161 1.90 -2.81 -15.59
N LEU A 162 0.88 -3.65 -15.37
CA LEU A 162 0.91 -4.70 -14.34
C LEU A 162 1.98 -5.76 -14.60
N ARG A 163 2.21 -6.15 -15.87
CA ARG A 163 3.28 -7.09 -16.23
C ARG A 163 4.66 -6.53 -15.92
N ASP A 164 4.85 -5.24 -16.12
CA ASP A 164 6.13 -4.56 -15.86
C ASP A 164 6.34 -4.31 -14.36
N ARG A 165 5.26 -4.10 -13.60
CA ARG A 165 5.28 -3.79 -12.16
C ARG A 165 4.84 -4.94 -11.25
N TYR A 166 4.72 -6.17 -11.77
CA TYR A 166 4.07 -7.28 -11.06
C TYR A 166 4.56 -7.53 -9.63
N ARG A 167 5.88 -7.41 -9.38
CA ARG A 167 6.50 -7.60 -8.06
C ARG A 167 5.96 -6.65 -6.99
N GLN A 168 5.56 -5.44 -7.39
CA GLN A 168 4.98 -4.45 -6.49
C GLN A 168 3.59 -4.87 -6.00
N TYR A 169 2.84 -5.60 -6.84
CA TYR A 169 1.47 -6.04 -6.58
C TYR A 169 1.37 -7.41 -5.93
N GLU A 170 2.40 -8.26 -6.03
CA GLU A 170 2.42 -9.57 -5.39
C GLU A 170 2.09 -9.56 -3.88
N PRO A 171 2.66 -8.67 -3.04
CA PRO A 171 2.31 -8.63 -1.63
C PRO A 171 0.94 -8.00 -1.35
N MET A 172 0.30 -7.42 -2.37
CA MET A 172 -0.96 -6.69 -2.26
C MET A 172 -2.19 -7.53 -2.64
N LEU A 173 -1.94 -8.73 -3.14
CA LEU A 173 -2.95 -9.62 -3.71
C LEU A 173 -2.88 -10.99 -3.02
N GLU A 174 -4.02 -11.65 -2.91
CA GLU A 174 -4.13 -12.99 -2.32
C GLU A 174 -3.67 -14.08 -3.30
N LEU A 175 -2.39 -14.07 -3.67
CA LEU A 175 -1.81 -14.99 -4.68
C LEU A 175 -1.39 -16.35 -4.11
N GLY A 176 -1.55 -16.55 -2.80
CA GLY A 176 -1.16 -17.76 -2.10
C GLY A 176 0.35 -17.89 -1.82
N PRO A 177 0.74 -18.86 -0.96
CA PRO A 177 2.11 -18.95 -0.42
C PRO A 177 3.16 -19.38 -1.45
N PHE A 178 2.76 -20.05 -2.53
CA PHE A 178 3.67 -20.59 -3.53
C PHE A 178 3.90 -19.66 -4.73
N GLN A 179 3.29 -18.47 -4.75
CA GLN A 179 3.39 -17.52 -5.86
C GLN A 179 4.85 -17.24 -6.27
N GLN A 180 5.75 -17.07 -5.30
CA GLN A 180 7.15 -16.75 -5.58
C GLN A 180 7.94 -17.88 -6.24
N MET A 181 7.47 -19.13 -6.12
CA MET A 181 8.09 -20.32 -6.71
C MET A 181 7.67 -20.55 -8.16
N LEU A 182 6.64 -19.85 -8.64
CA LEU A 182 6.17 -19.98 -10.01
C LEU A 182 7.17 -19.39 -11.01
N PRO A 183 7.25 -19.93 -12.24
CA PRO A 183 7.91 -19.27 -13.36
C PRO A 183 7.45 -17.82 -13.54
N VAL A 184 8.36 -16.92 -13.93
CA VAL A 184 8.09 -15.46 -14.03
C VAL A 184 6.87 -15.14 -14.91
N SER A 185 6.67 -15.87 -16.00
CA SER A 185 5.51 -15.70 -16.89
C SER A 185 4.19 -16.00 -16.17
N LEU A 186 4.16 -17.08 -15.37
CA LEU A 186 2.99 -17.45 -14.56
C LEU A 186 2.78 -16.44 -13.43
N ARG A 187 3.85 -15.99 -12.76
CA ARG A 187 3.74 -14.96 -11.71
C ARG A 187 3.06 -13.69 -12.21
N ARG A 188 3.53 -13.17 -13.35
CA ARG A 188 2.96 -11.98 -14.00
C ARG A 188 1.50 -12.20 -14.38
N ARG A 189 1.18 -13.37 -14.94
CA ARG A 189 -0.18 -13.73 -15.32
C ARG A 189 -1.11 -13.77 -14.10
N SER A 190 -0.70 -14.42 -13.01
CA SER A 190 -1.49 -14.50 -11.78
C SER A 190 -1.76 -13.12 -11.17
N VAL A 191 -0.78 -12.21 -11.19
CA VAL A 191 -1.00 -10.81 -10.77
C VAL A 191 -2.07 -10.12 -11.62
N VAL A 192 -1.99 -10.23 -12.95
CA VAL A 192 -2.96 -9.60 -13.86
C VAL A 192 -4.37 -10.19 -13.67
N GLU A 193 -4.47 -11.51 -13.52
CA GLU A 193 -5.74 -12.21 -13.30
C GLU A 193 -6.36 -11.80 -11.94
N GLN A 194 -5.58 -11.84 -10.86
CA GLN A 194 -6.07 -11.50 -9.51
C GLN A 194 -6.35 -10.01 -9.33
N PHE A 195 -5.69 -9.14 -10.09
CA PHE A 195 -5.96 -7.69 -10.07
C PHE A 195 -7.35 -7.36 -10.63
N ASP A 196 -7.92 -8.18 -11.53
CA ASP A 196 -9.20 -7.92 -12.20
C ASP A 196 -9.21 -6.56 -12.93
N VAL A 197 -8.44 -6.49 -14.02
CA VAL A 197 -8.33 -5.30 -14.88
C VAL A 197 -9.71 -4.78 -15.35
N PRO A 198 -10.67 -5.63 -15.78
CA PRO A 198 -12.00 -5.16 -16.13
C PRO A 198 -12.72 -4.43 -14.99
N ARG A 199 -12.61 -4.92 -13.75
CA ARG A 199 -13.21 -4.24 -12.59
C ARG A 199 -12.52 -2.92 -12.30
N PHE A 200 -11.19 -2.86 -12.36
CA PHE A 200 -10.44 -1.61 -12.20
C PHE A 200 -10.89 -0.55 -13.21
N LEU A 201 -10.96 -0.89 -14.50
CA LEU A 201 -11.36 0.03 -15.56
C LEU A 201 -12.79 0.54 -15.37
N ARG A 202 -13.73 -0.35 -15.03
CA ARG A 202 -15.12 0.05 -14.71
C ARG A 202 -15.16 0.98 -13.50
N ALA A 203 -14.35 0.73 -12.47
CA ALA A 203 -14.31 1.55 -11.28
C ALA A 203 -13.76 2.95 -11.56
N VAL A 204 -12.69 3.07 -12.35
CA VAL A 204 -12.12 4.37 -12.77
C VAL A 204 -13.11 5.14 -13.65
N ALA A 205 -13.74 4.47 -14.61
CA ALA A 205 -14.74 5.09 -15.49
C ALA A 205 -16.00 5.54 -14.73
N ALA A 206 -16.31 4.92 -13.59
CA ALA A 206 -17.44 5.28 -12.74
C ALA A 206 -17.14 6.44 -11.77
N LEU A 207 -15.90 6.95 -11.72
CA LEU A 207 -15.56 8.11 -10.91
C LEU A 207 -16.23 9.36 -11.48
N GLN A 208 -16.89 10.11 -10.60
CA GLN A 208 -17.59 11.35 -10.95
C GLN A 208 -16.92 12.53 -10.24
N PRO A 209 -15.99 13.23 -10.93
CA PRO A 209 -15.41 14.50 -10.50
C PRO A 209 -16.46 15.46 -9.98
N LEU A 210 -16.29 15.94 -8.74
CA LEU A 210 -17.09 17.03 -8.17
C LEU A 210 -16.26 17.80 -7.14
N VAL A 211 -16.60 19.06 -6.89
CA VAL A 211 -15.98 19.81 -5.78
C VAL A 211 -16.66 19.40 -4.49
N ALA A 212 -15.87 19.05 -3.47
CA ALA A 212 -16.42 18.68 -2.17
C ALA A 212 -17.22 19.84 -1.57
N PRO A 213 -18.38 19.57 -0.94
CA PRO A 213 -19.04 20.57 -0.11
C PRO A 213 -18.08 21.04 0.99
N GLU A 214 -18.14 22.32 1.34
CA GLU A 214 -17.28 22.91 2.38
C GLU A 214 -17.40 22.15 3.70
N ALA A 215 -18.63 21.80 4.09
CA ALA A 215 -18.93 21.02 5.29
C ALA A 215 -18.27 19.63 5.35
N LEU A 216 -17.87 19.06 4.21
CA LEU A 216 -17.24 17.74 4.11
C LEU A 216 -15.71 17.81 3.95
N SER A 217 -15.18 18.99 3.65
CA SER A 217 -13.78 19.16 3.26
C SER A 217 -12.82 18.85 4.42
N ASP A 218 -13.19 19.26 5.65
CA ASP A 218 -12.40 19.01 6.86
C ASP A 218 -12.37 17.52 7.20
N ASP A 219 -13.54 16.85 7.18
CA ASP A 219 -13.67 15.42 7.46
C ASP A 219 -12.86 14.57 6.47
N LEU A 220 -12.93 14.90 5.19
CA LEU A 220 -12.16 14.24 4.14
C LEU A 220 -10.64 14.44 4.33
N THR A 221 -10.21 15.66 4.64
CA THR A 221 -8.80 15.96 4.87
C THR A 221 -8.27 15.20 6.09
N LEU A 222 -9.05 15.13 7.17
CA LEU A 222 -8.71 14.38 8.38
C LEU A 222 -8.63 12.87 8.11
N LEU A 223 -9.51 12.32 7.28
CA LEU A 223 -9.50 10.91 6.88
C LEU A 223 -8.18 10.49 6.20
N VAL A 224 -7.56 11.38 5.43
CA VAL A 224 -6.24 11.12 4.80
C VAL A 224 -5.08 11.34 5.77
N ALA A 225 -5.22 12.25 6.74
CA ALA A 225 -4.19 12.52 7.73
C ALA A 225 -4.04 11.41 8.79
N LEU A 226 -5.12 10.68 9.07
CA LEU A 226 -5.13 9.59 10.05
C LEU A 226 -4.68 8.22 9.52
N ALA A 227 -4.56 8.07 8.20
CA ALA A 227 -4.26 6.81 7.51
C ALA A 227 -2.80 6.73 7.03
#